data_AF-A0A2P4S9U7-F1
#
_entry.id   AF-A0A2P4S9U7-F1
#
_cell.length_a   1.000
_cell.length_b   1.000
_cell.length_c   1.000
_cell.angle_alpha   90.00
_cell.angle_beta   90.00
_cell.angle_gamma   90.00
#
_symmetry.space_group_name_H-M   'P 1'
#
loop_
_entity.id
_entity.type
_entity.pdbx_description
1 polymer ?
#
loop_
_entity_poly.entity_id
_entity_poly.type
_entity_poly.pdbx_seq_one_letter_code
_entity_poly.pdbx_strand_id
1 'polypeptide(L)'
;VSACALDPCEHRGGCVRRAGAPHGYACECPQGYFGPYCEHRVDQPCPRGWWGHPTCGPCSCDVTKGFDPDCNKTTGECRCKENHYRPAGSDTCLLCDCYPTGSLSRLCDATSGQCPCKPGVIGRHCDRCDNPFAEVTVSGCEVNYDSCPRAIEANIWWPRTRFGLPAAAPCPKGSIGTAVRHCDEHKGWLPPNLFNCTSLAFAALKGFAERLGRNESVLDTAQSQRVALQLHNATRHTAAYFGSDVRLAYRLAARLLQHESAQRGFRLAATQDVHFTENLLRVGSALLDASNKRHWELIQQTEGGTAWLLKHFEDYASALAQNMRQTYLSPFTIVTPNIVVSVVRLDKGSFAGARLPRYEALRGEKPPDLETTVILPESVFRPPEGRRGQQQEMEEEEEEDEEAAGDEEEDEVTLVTRHKRHPEPSEGQAIASVIIYRTLAGLLPEQYDTDKRSLRVPKRPIINTPVVSISVHAAAGRAPRALEKPITLQFRLLETQERSKPICVFWNHSLL
;
A
#
# COMPACT_ATOMS: atom_id res chain seq x y z
N VAL A 1 87.93 -5.35 0.95
CA VAL A 1 87.39 -4.65 -0.24
C VAL A 1 86.31 -3.69 0.23
N SER A 2 86.24 -2.47 -0.30
CA SER A 2 85.19 -1.51 0.07
C SER A 2 83.83 -1.99 -0.41
N ALA A 3 82.79 -1.96 0.45
CA ALA A 3 81.43 -2.34 0.05
C ALA A 3 80.91 -1.51 -1.15
N CYS A 4 81.31 -0.23 -1.25
CA CYS A 4 80.97 0.63 -2.41
C CYS A 4 81.73 0.29 -3.70
N ALA A 5 82.73 -0.60 -3.67
CA ALA A 5 83.42 -1.05 -4.89
C ALA A 5 82.60 -2.11 -5.67
N LEU A 6 81.51 -2.61 -5.07
CA LEU A 6 80.58 -3.57 -5.68
C LEU A 6 79.33 -2.89 -6.26
N ASP A 7 79.31 -1.55 -6.30
CA ASP A 7 78.18 -0.70 -6.74
C ASP A 7 76.80 -1.18 -6.24
N PRO A 8 76.58 -1.21 -4.92
CA PRO A 8 75.37 -1.78 -4.32
C PRO A 8 74.11 -0.91 -4.48
N CYS A 9 74.22 0.28 -5.08
CA CYS A 9 73.11 1.24 -5.22
C CYS A 9 72.54 1.17 -6.64
N GLU A 10 71.22 0.96 -6.78
CA GLU A 10 70.57 0.93 -8.08
C GLU A 10 70.31 2.34 -8.64
N HIS A 11 69.95 2.43 -9.93
CA HIS A 11 69.48 3.66 -10.59
C HIS A 11 70.41 4.88 -10.48
N ARG A 12 71.73 4.66 -10.55
CA ARG A 12 72.77 5.71 -10.43
C ARG A 12 72.79 6.42 -9.08
N GLY A 13 72.41 5.74 -8.00
CA GLY A 13 72.62 6.21 -6.63
C GLY A 13 74.10 6.25 -6.24
N GLY A 14 74.53 7.30 -5.55
CA GLY A 14 75.92 7.43 -5.09
C GLY A 14 76.16 6.62 -3.81
N CYS A 15 77.10 5.67 -3.81
CA CYS A 15 77.44 4.92 -2.60
C CYS A 15 78.40 5.71 -1.71
N VAL A 16 77.99 6.03 -0.48
CA VAL A 16 78.80 6.78 0.49
C VAL A 16 79.04 5.94 1.73
N ARG A 17 80.29 5.88 2.21
CA ARG A 17 80.62 5.17 3.46
C ARG A 17 80.11 5.94 4.67
N ARG A 18 79.31 5.28 5.52
CA ARG A 18 78.72 5.88 6.73
C ARG A 18 78.88 4.91 7.90
N ALA A 19 79.74 5.26 8.85
CA ALA A 19 80.16 4.39 9.94
C ALA A 19 79.03 4.01 10.93
N GLY A 20 77.89 4.68 10.89
CA GLY A 20 76.70 4.40 11.72
C GLY A 20 75.57 3.63 11.01
N ALA A 21 75.75 3.26 9.73
CA ALA A 21 74.76 2.47 8.99
C ALA A 21 74.99 0.95 9.20
N PRO A 22 73.95 0.11 9.22
CA PRO A 22 74.06 -1.32 9.55
C PRO A 22 75.01 -2.11 8.64
N HIS A 23 75.30 -1.60 7.43
CA HIS A 23 76.22 -2.21 6.47
C HIS A 23 77.49 -1.37 6.21
N GLY A 24 77.73 -0.29 6.97
CA GLY A 24 78.90 0.59 6.85
C GLY A 24 78.89 1.52 5.63
N TYR A 25 77.83 1.49 4.82
CA TYR A 25 77.58 2.40 3.69
C TYR A 25 76.09 2.76 3.62
N ALA A 26 75.77 3.85 2.91
CA ALA A 26 74.42 4.28 2.59
C ALA A 26 74.39 4.81 1.14
N CYS A 27 73.30 4.58 0.44
CA CYS A 27 73.09 5.08 -0.92
C CYS A 27 72.45 6.47 -0.90
N GLU A 28 73.01 7.42 -1.64
CA GLU A 28 72.41 8.73 -1.92
C GLU A 28 71.65 8.66 -3.23
N CYS A 29 70.31 8.67 -3.14
CA CYS A 29 69.44 8.48 -4.28
C CYS A 29 69.23 9.79 -5.08
N PRO A 30 69.24 9.73 -6.43
CA PRO A 30 68.88 10.87 -7.27
C PRO A 30 67.41 11.26 -7.11
N GLN A 31 67.05 12.49 -7.49
CA GLN A 31 65.66 12.96 -7.41
C GLN A 31 64.72 12.00 -8.15
N GLY A 32 63.70 11.51 -7.45
CA GLY A 32 62.74 10.55 -7.99
C GLY A 32 62.99 9.09 -7.63
N TYR A 33 63.97 8.78 -6.78
CA TYR A 33 64.19 7.42 -6.25
C TYR A 33 64.39 7.43 -4.72
N PHE A 34 63.91 6.39 -4.04
CA PHE A 34 64.00 6.22 -2.58
C PHE A 34 64.15 4.73 -2.19
N GLY A 35 64.53 4.47 -0.95
CA GLY A 35 64.85 3.12 -0.43
C GLY A 35 66.32 2.98 -0.02
N PRO A 36 66.68 1.96 0.79
CA PRO A 36 68.05 1.72 1.24
C PRO A 36 69.08 1.55 0.12
N TYR A 37 68.66 1.13 -1.07
CA TYR A 37 69.49 0.93 -2.27
C TYR A 37 69.02 1.75 -3.48
N CYS A 38 68.13 2.73 -3.28
CA CYS A 38 67.50 3.50 -4.37
C CYS A 38 66.66 2.65 -5.34
N GLU A 39 66.04 1.61 -4.81
CA GLU A 39 65.28 0.60 -5.56
C GLU A 39 63.88 1.07 -5.98
N HIS A 40 63.29 2.07 -5.29
CA HIS A 40 61.91 2.49 -5.53
C HIS A 40 61.85 3.84 -6.25
N ARG A 41 61.05 3.94 -7.32
CA ARG A 41 60.79 5.19 -8.03
C ARG A 41 59.63 5.95 -7.37
N VAL A 42 59.77 7.26 -7.21
CA VAL A 42 58.77 8.18 -6.60
C VAL A 42 57.50 8.29 -7.46
N ASP A 43 57.57 7.99 -8.75
CA ASP A 43 56.45 8.07 -9.70
C ASP A 43 55.45 6.88 -9.63
N GLN A 44 55.32 6.17 -8.50
CA GLN A 44 54.19 5.24 -8.37
C GLN A 44 52.93 6.02 -7.97
N PRO A 45 51.93 6.17 -8.86
CA PRO A 45 50.65 6.74 -8.48
C PRO A 45 50.04 5.91 -7.35
N CYS A 46 49.34 6.57 -6.43
CA CYS A 46 48.72 5.93 -5.27
C CYS A 46 47.95 4.65 -5.66
N PRO A 47 47.96 3.61 -4.80
CA PRO A 47 47.28 2.34 -5.05
C PRO A 47 45.77 2.52 -5.35
N ARG A 48 45.12 1.51 -5.91
CA ARG A 48 43.68 1.54 -6.21
C ARG A 48 42.87 1.88 -4.95
N GLY A 49 41.89 2.76 -5.09
CA GLY A 49 41.12 3.31 -3.97
C GLY A 49 41.82 4.43 -3.17
N TRP A 50 43.00 4.89 -3.59
CA TRP A 50 43.74 5.99 -2.96
C TRP A 50 44.05 7.12 -3.95
N TRP A 51 44.13 8.35 -3.47
CA TRP A 51 44.41 9.56 -4.25
C TRP A 51 45.29 10.55 -3.49
N GLY A 52 45.92 11.49 -4.20
CA GLY A 52 46.81 12.52 -3.63
C GLY A 52 48.27 12.40 -4.09
N HIS A 53 49.01 13.49 -3.98
CA HIS A 53 50.47 13.53 -4.17
C HIS A 53 51.01 14.71 -3.36
N PRO A 54 52.08 14.56 -2.54
CA PRO A 54 52.96 13.38 -2.37
C PRO A 54 52.51 12.38 -1.29
N THR A 55 51.42 12.64 -0.56
CA THR A 55 50.83 11.72 0.42
C THR A 55 49.49 11.21 -0.08
N CYS A 56 49.28 9.90 -0.05
CA CYS A 56 48.05 9.26 -0.50
C CYS A 56 47.00 9.18 0.63
N GLY A 57 45.77 9.61 0.37
CA GLY A 57 44.59 9.41 1.20
C GLY A 57 43.56 8.48 0.55
N PRO A 58 42.63 7.87 1.31
CA PRO A 58 41.61 6.99 0.76
C PRO A 58 40.55 7.77 -0.04
N CYS A 59 40.05 7.17 -1.12
CA CYS A 59 38.88 7.66 -1.86
C CYS A 59 37.60 7.38 -1.05
N SER A 60 36.82 8.42 -0.74
CA SER A 60 35.54 8.29 -0.03
C SER A 60 34.35 8.17 -0.99
N CYS A 61 34.40 7.20 -1.91
CA CYS A 61 33.35 6.98 -2.91
C CYS A 61 32.34 5.91 -2.45
N ASP A 62 31.05 6.21 -2.58
CA ASP A 62 29.98 5.30 -2.16
C ASP A 62 29.67 4.25 -3.25
N VAL A 63 30.32 3.09 -3.14
CA VAL A 63 30.12 1.97 -4.08
C VAL A 63 28.69 1.44 -4.11
N THR A 64 27.91 1.63 -3.03
CA THR A 64 26.51 1.16 -2.98
C THR A 64 25.61 1.97 -3.91
N LYS A 65 26.01 3.21 -4.18
CA LYS A 65 25.32 4.14 -5.08
C LYS A 65 25.85 4.09 -6.52
N GLY A 66 26.66 3.07 -6.86
CA GLY A 66 27.16 2.85 -8.23
C GLY A 66 28.39 3.70 -8.61
N PHE A 67 29.04 4.33 -7.63
CA PHE A 67 30.33 5.00 -7.87
C PHE A 67 31.46 3.98 -8.01
N ASP A 68 32.47 4.37 -8.79
CA ASP A 68 33.70 3.62 -8.91
C ASP A 68 34.52 3.77 -7.61
N PRO A 69 35.10 2.67 -7.06
CA PRO A 69 36.00 2.76 -5.91
C PRO A 69 37.28 3.56 -6.21
N ASP A 70 37.68 3.68 -7.48
CA ASP A 70 38.82 4.48 -7.92
C ASP A 70 38.39 5.92 -8.27
N CYS A 71 38.74 6.86 -7.39
CA CYS A 71 38.57 8.29 -7.61
C CYS A 71 39.71 8.89 -8.43
N ASN A 72 39.51 10.14 -8.89
CA ASN A 72 40.53 10.89 -9.60
C ASN A 72 41.79 11.06 -8.74
N LYS A 73 42.96 10.67 -9.26
CA LYS A 73 44.22 10.58 -8.50
C LYS A 73 44.74 11.95 -8.02
N THR A 74 44.38 13.04 -8.68
CA THR A 74 44.82 14.40 -8.31
C THR A 74 43.78 15.18 -7.51
N THR A 75 42.49 15.02 -7.82
CA THR A 75 41.41 15.82 -7.21
C THR A 75 40.61 15.08 -6.15
N GLY A 76 40.70 13.75 -6.10
CA GLY A 76 39.89 12.92 -5.20
C GLY A 76 38.44 12.77 -5.63
N GLU A 77 38.06 13.29 -6.81
CA GLU A 77 36.68 13.28 -7.28
C GLU A 77 36.21 11.87 -7.67
N CYS A 78 35.05 11.47 -7.15
CA CYS A 78 34.42 10.18 -7.45
C CYS A 78 33.68 10.22 -8.78
N ARG A 79 33.98 9.24 -9.64
CA ARG A 79 33.28 9.04 -10.91
C ARG A 79 32.32 7.85 -10.81
N CYS A 80 31.31 7.84 -11.67
CA CYS A 80 30.49 6.64 -11.83
C CYS A 80 31.32 5.51 -12.40
N LYS A 81 30.95 4.27 -12.04
CA LYS A 81 31.52 3.06 -12.64
C LYS A 81 31.26 3.05 -14.15
N GLU A 82 32.09 2.33 -14.91
CA GLU A 82 31.84 2.14 -16.34
C GLU A 82 30.41 1.63 -16.61
N ASN A 83 29.82 2.08 -17.72
CA ASN A 83 28.43 1.84 -18.10
C ASN A 83 27.41 2.37 -17.07
N HIS A 84 27.77 3.39 -16.29
CA HIS A 84 26.83 4.14 -15.45
C HIS A 84 26.88 5.64 -15.76
N TYR A 85 25.80 6.33 -15.44
CA TYR A 85 25.65 7.78 -15.60
C TYR A 85 25.06 8.40 -14.33
N ARG A 86 25.30 9.70 -14.13
CA ARG A 86 24.79 10.48 -13.00
C ARG A 86 23.91 11.61 -13.51
N PRO A 87 22.58 11.53 -13.35
CA PRO A 87 21.68 12.64 -13.66
C PRO A 87 22.04 13.90 -12.87
N ALA A 88 21.85 15.08 -13.47
CA ALA A 88 22.06 16.36 -12.80
C ALA A 88 21.18 16.46 -11.54
N GLY A 89 21.79 16.68 -10.37
CA GLY A 89 21.10 16.74 -9.08
C GLY A 89 20.83 15.39 -8.42
N SER A 90 21.27 14.27 -9.00
CA SER A 90 21.22 12.94 -8.35
C SER A 90 22.54 12.63 -7.64
N ASP A 91 22.44 12.00 -6.48
CA ASP A 91 23.60 11.48 -5.72
C ASP A 91 23.86 9.99 -5.98
N THR A 92 23.25 9.42 -7.01
CA THR A 92 23.38 8.00 -7.37
C THR A 92 23.72 7.82 -8.83
N CYS A 93 24.64 6.90 -9.12
CA CYS A 93 24.99 6.47 -10.47
C CYS A 93 24.06 5.33 -10.91
N LEU A 94 23.40 5.52 -12.05
CA LEU A 94 22.47 4.55 -12.64
C LEU A 94 23.11 3.80 -13.79
N LEU A 95 22.74 2.54 -13.99
CA LEU A 95 23.25 1.74 -15.10
C LEU A 95 22.72 2.27 -16.45
N CYS A 96 23.62 2.38 -17.43
CA CYS A 96 23.29 2.79 -18.81
C CYS A 96 22.29 1.82 -19.46
N ASP A 97 22.53 0.51 -19.33
CA ASP A 97 21.74 -0.59 -19.92
C ASP A 97 21.46 -0.42 -21.42
N CYS A 98 22.49 -0.04 -22.20
CA CYS A 98 22.36 0.13 -23.66
C CYS A 98 22.08 -1.21 -24.35
N TYR A 99 21.09 -1.24 -25.25
CA TYR A 99 20.71 -2.43 -25.99
C TYR A 99 21.80 -2.79 -27.03
N PRO A 100 22.54 -3.91 -26.87
CA PRO A 100 23.74 -4.18 -27.67
C PRO A 100 23.48 -4.27 -29.18
N THR A 101 22.27 -4.68 -29.59
CA THR A 101 21.91 -4.79 -31.01
C THR A 101 21.67 -3.42 -31.64
N GLY A 102 21.04 -2.49 -30.91
CA GLY A 102 20.65 -1.17 -31.40
C GLY A 102 21.64 -0.05 -31.08
N SER A 103 22.53 -0.24 -30.12
CA SER A 103 23.59 0.71 -29.74
C SER A 103 24.92 0.42 -30.43
N LEU A 104 25.73 1.46 -30.63
CA LEU A 104 27.12 1.35 -31.11
C LEU A 104 28.10 0.99 -29.98
N SER A 105 27.74 1.30 -28.73
CA SER A 105 28.57 1.07 -27.53
C SER A 105 27.68 0.86 -26.31
N ARG A 106 28.22 0.19 -25.28
CA ARG A 106 27.60 0.03 -23.97
C ARG A 106 27.79 1.23 -23.04
N LEU A 107 28.72 2.12 -23.40
CA LEU A 107 28.94 3.39 -22.73
C LEU A 107 27.84 4.38 -23.16
N CYS A 108 27.20 5.00 -22.17
CA CYS A 108 26.25 6.08 -22.39
C CYS A 108 26.83 7.42 -21.96
N ASP A 109 26.17 8.51 -22.34
CA ASP A 109 26.54 9.83 -21.87
C ASP A 109 26.48 9.94 -20.34
N ALA A 110 27.50 10.58 -19.74
CA ALA A 110 27.72 10.59 -18.30
C ALA A 110 26.63 11.34 -17.52
N THR A 111 25.89 12.25 -18.17
CA THR A 111 24.86 13.08 -17.51
C THR A 111 23.45 12.69 -17.93
N SER A 112 23.18 12.53 -19.23
CA SER A 112 21.84 12.19 -19.74
C SER A 112 21.54 10.69 -19.70
N GLY A 113 22.57 9.85 -19.69
CA GLY A 113 22.42 8.40 -19.80
C GLY A 113 21.99 7.93 -21.20
N GLN A 114 22.05 8.79 -22.21
CA GLN A 114 21.69 8.46 -23.59
C GLN A 114 22.77 7.57 -24.21
N CYS A 115 22.35 6.40 -24.73
CA CYS A 115 23.22 5.50 -25.45
C CYS A 115 23.41 5.96 -26.91
N PRO A 116 24.58 5.72 -27.52
CA PRO A 116 24.83 6.04 -28.93
C PRO A 116 24.07 5.05 -29.83
N CYS A 117 22.91 5.45 -30.33
CA CYS A 117 22.04 4.60 -31.14
C CYS A 117 22.50 4.51 -32.61
N LYS A 118 22.22 3.36 -33.23
CA LYS A 118 22.35 3.17 -34.68
C LYS A 118 21.30 4.01 -35.43
N PRO A 119 21.52 4.32 -36.73
CA PRO A 119 20.57 5.09 -37.52
C PRO A 119 19.16 4.48 -37.49
N GLY A 120 18.15 5.33 -37.23
CA GLY A 120 16.73 4.94 -37.14
C GLY A 120 16.30 4.31 -35.82
N VAL A 121 17.24 3.91 -34.95
CA VAL A 121 16.96 3.39 -33.61
C VAL A 121 16.84 4.56 -32.64
N ILE A 122 15.80 4.54 -31.80
CA ILE A 122 15.49 5.62 -30.85
C ILE A 122 15.38 5.09 -29.41
N GLY A 123 15.22 6.03 -28.46
CA GLY A 123 15.11 5.74 -27.03
C GLY A 123 16.45 5.84 -26.29
N ARG A 124 16.40 6.01 -24.96
CA ARG A 124 17.61 6.14 -24.11
C ARG A 124 18.53 4.93 -24.25
N HIS A 125 17.94 3.75 -24.35
CA HIS A 125 18.62 2.46 -24.43
C HIS A 125 18.86 1.97 -25.85
N CYS A 126 18.39 2.69 -26.89
CA CYS A 126 18.42 2.24 -28.29
C CYS A 126 17.70 0.90 -28.51
N ASP A 127 16.54 0.74 -27.89
CA ASP A 127 15.78 -0.51 -27.78
C ASP A 127 14.50 -0.55 -28.63
N ARG A 128 14.22 0.52 -29.37
CA ARG A 128 12.99 0.68 -30.16
C ARG A 128 13.24 1.46 -31.45
N CYS A 129 12.34 1.32 -32.40
CA CYS A 129 12.32 2.05 -33.66
C CYS A 129 11.19 3.09 -33.64
N ASP A 130 11.30 4.10 -34.51
CA ASP A 130 10.24 5.12 -34.67
C ASP A 130 8.96 4.52 -35.28
N ASN A 131 9.12 3.54 -36.18
CA ASN A 131 7.99 2.80 -36.74
C ASN A 131 7.52 1.68 -35.77
N PRO A 132 6.22 1.63 -35.39
CA PRO A 132 5.67 0.59 -34.50
C PRO A 132 5.75 -0.83 -35.06
N PHE A 133 5.91 -0.99 -36.38
CA PHE A 133 6.06 -2.28 -37.06
C PHE A 133 7.52 -2.63 -37.34
N ALA A 134 8.49 -1.82 -36.89
CA ALA A 134 9.91 -2.12 -37.08
C ALA A 134 10.55 -2.76 -35.84
N GLU A 135 11.44 -3.73 -36.06
CA GLU A 135 12.31 -4.30 -35.03
C GLU A 135 13.75 -3.80 -35.16
N VAL A 136 14.45 -3.78 -34.03
CA VAL A 136 15.86 -3.42 -33.96
C VAL A 136 16.72 -4.65 -34.31
N THR A 137 17.41 -4.59 -35.44
CA THR A 137 18.35 -5.59 -35.95
C THR A 137 19.79 -5.07 -35.89
N VAL A 138 20.76 -5.91 -36.29
CA VAL A 138 22.18 -5.51 -36.33
C VAL A 138 22.41 -4.39 -37.35
N SER A 139 21.62 -4.37 -38.43
CA SER A 139 21.64 -3.39 -39.53
C SER A 139 20.94 -2.06 -39.20
N GLY A 140 20.09 -2.02 -38.17
CA GLY A 140 19.27 -0.86 -37.83
C GLY A 140 17.81 -1.25 -37.58
N CYS A 141 16.87 -0.45 -38.05
CA CYS A 141 15.44 -0.73 -37.93
C CYS A 141 14.90 -1.37 -39.21
N GLU A 142 14.32 -2.58 -39.08
CA GLU A 142 13.72 -3.31 -40.20
C GLU A 142 12.22 -3.48 -39.98
N VAL A 143 11.42 -3.08 -40.97
CA VAL A 143 9.95 -3.15 -40.92
C VAL A 143 9.48 -4.57 -41.17
N ASN A 144 8.57 -5.03 -40.31
CA ASN A 144 7.92 -6.32 -40.42
C ASN A 144 6.46 -6.15 -40.86
N TYR A 145 6.08 -6.78 -41.96
CA TYR A 145 4.78 -6.57 -42.61
C TYR A 145 3.71 -7.58 -42.20
N ASP A 146 4.08 -8.75 -41.66
CA ASP A 146 3.16 -9.87 -41.41
C ASP A 146 2.94 -10.16 -39.92
N SER A 147 3.62 -9.43 -39.05
CA SER A 147 3.58 -9.64 -37.60
C SER A 147 4.02 -8.41 -36.83
N CYS A 148 3.58 -8.31 -35.58
CA CYS A 148 4.14 -7.32 -34.69
C CYS A 148 5.61 -7.66 -34.38
N PRO A 149 6.52 -6.68 -34.47
CA PRO A 149 7.96 -6.86 -34.27
C PRO A 149 8.30 -7.24 -32.83
N ARG A 150 9.52 -7.73 -32.61
CA ARG A 150 10.04 -7.86 -31.24
C ARG A 150 10.17 -6.47 -30.62
N ALA A 151 9.56 -6.25 -29.46
CA ALA A 151 9.52 -4.95 -28.80
C ALA A 151 9.65 -5.09 -27.28
N ILE A 152 10.21 -4.07 -26.62
CA ILE A 152 10.24 -3.97 -25.17
C ILE A 152 9.17 -2.99 -24.67
N GLU A 153 8.34 -3.42 -23.74
CA GLU A 153 7.39 -2.55 -23.04
C GLU A 153 7.14 -3.08 -21.63
N ALA A 154 6.96 -2.18 -20.65
CA ALA A 154 6.81 -2.51 -19.24
C ALA A 154 7.96 -3.39 -18.66
N ASN A 155 9.19 -3.18 -19.15
CA ASN A 155 10.38 -3.98 -18.83
C ASN A 155 10.26 -5.47 -19.21
N ILE A 156 9.42 -5.79 -20.20
CA ILE A 156 9.23 -7.14 -20.75
C ILE A 156 9.59 -7.14 -22.23
N TRP A 157 10.40 -8.10 -22.66
CA TRP A 157 10.68 -8.34 -24.07
C TRP A 157 9.59 -9.21 -24.69
N TRP A 158 8.80 -8.62 -25.58
CA TRP A 158 7.73 -9.29 -26.32
C TRP A 158 8.28 -9.95 -27.57
N PRO A 159 8.03 -11.25 -27.79
CA PRO A 159 8.47 -11.94 -28.99
C PRO A 159 7.68 -11.49 -30.22
N ARG A 160 8.27 -11.66 -31.40
CA ARG A 160 7.59 -11.42 -32.68
C ARG A 160 6.33 -12.30 -32.76
N THR A 161 5.18 -11.69 -33.03
CA THR A 161 3.88 -12.37 -32.95
C THR A 161 3.00 -11.99 -34.14
N ARG A 162 2.37 -12.97 -34.79
CA ARG A 162 1.49 -12.71 -35.94
C ARG A 162 0.26 -11.91 -35.52
N PHE A 163 -0.29 -11.13 -36.45
CA PHE A 163 -1.49 -10.34 -36.19
C PHE A 163 -2.66 -11.21 -35.72
N GLY A 164 -3.46 -10.65 -34.80
CA GLY A 164 -4.60 -11.32 -34.18
C GLY A 164 -4.24 -12.32 -33.07
N LEU A 165 -2.96 -12.68 -32.90
CA LEU A 165 -2.55 -13.61 -31.85
C LEU A 165 -2.03 -12.88 -30.58
N PRO A 166 -2.31 -13.43 -29.39
CA PRO A 166 -1.69 -12.96 -28.17
C PRO A 166 -0.26 -13.51 -28.01
N ALA A 167 0.63 -12.70 -27.47
CA ALA A 167 1.94 -13.09 -27.01
C ALA A 167 1.92 -13.25 -25.50
N ALA A 168 2.57 -14.31 -25.00
CA ALA A 168 2.76 -14.55 -23.57
C ALA A 168 4.24 -14.42 -23.22
N ALA A 169 4.54 -13.71 -22.14
CA ALA A 169 5.89 -13.50 -21.65
C ALA A 169 5.91 -13.55 -20.10
N PRO A 170 7.04 -13.88 -19.47
CA PRO A 170 7.15 -13.81 -18.03
C PRO A 170 6.97 -12.37 -17.54
N CYS A 171 6.36 -12.22 -16.36
CA CYS A 171 6.19 -10.93 -15.69
C CYS A 171 7.53 -10.22 -15.41
N PRO A 172 7.52 -8.89 -15.21
CA PRO A 172 8.74 -8.11 -15.06
C PRO A 172 9.52 -8.51 -13.80
N LYS A 173 10.82 -8.22 -13.78
CA LYS A 173 11.71 -8.53 -12.64
C LYS A 173 11.10 -8.00 -11.33
N GLY A 174 11.05 -8.84 -10.30
CA GLY A 174 10.39 -8.52 -9.02
C GLY A 174 8.92 -8.95 -8.93
N SER A 175 8.41 -9.64 -9.95
CA SER A 175 7.07 -10.24 -9.96
C SER A 175 7.10 -11.62 -10.62
N ILE A 176 6.08 -12.43 -10.36
CA ILE A 176 5.89 -13.77 -10.91
C ILE A 176 4.54 -13.88 -11.62
N GLY A 177 4.44 -14.76 -12.61
CA GLY A 177 3.24 -14.96 -13.41
C GLY A 177 3.50 -14.79 -14.90
N THR A 178 2.42 -14.68 -15.67
CA THR A 178 2.46 -14.55 -17.12
C THR A 178 1.76 -13.27 -17.55
N ALA A 179 2.50 -12.40 -18.23
CA ALA A 179 1.96 -11.22 -18.88
C ALA A 179 1.51 -11.56 -20.30
N VAL A 180 0.43 -10.94 -20.77
CA VAL A 180 -0.11 -11.17 -22.11
C VAL A 180 -0.23 -9.85 -22.86
N ARG A 181 0.14 -9.82 -24.14
CA ARG A 181 -0.01 -8.64 -25.00
C ARG A 181 -0.61 -9.06 -26.33
N HIS A 182 -1.53 -8.27 -26.85
CA HIS A 182 -2.23 -8.58 -28.09
C HIS A 182 -1.60 -7.81 -29.26
N CYS A 183 -1.38 -8.52 -30.36
CA CYS A 183 -0.91 -7.94 -31.61
C CYS A 183 -2.11 -7.66 -32.52
N ASP A 184 -2.41 -6.37 -32.73
CA ASP A 184 -3.46 -5.89 -33.62
C ASP A 184 -2.88 -5.64 -35.03
N GLU A 185 -3.68 -5.89 -36.07
CA GLU A 185 -3.26 -5.73 -37.47
C GLU A 185 -3.03 -4.27 -37.86
N HIS A 186 -3.85 -3.34 -37.35
CA HIS A 186 -3.82 -1.95 -37.76
C HIS A 186 -3.03 -1.07 -36.79
N LYS A 187 -3.16 -1.35 -35.49
CA LYS A 187 -2.52 -0.56 -34.42
C LYS A 187 -1.16 -1.14 -34.00
N GLY A 188 -0.83 -2.34 -34.46
CA GLY A 188 0.35 -3.08 -34.01
C GLY A 188 0.15 -3.56 -32.58
N TRP A 189 1.18 -3.43 -31.75
CA TRP A 189 1.09 -3.88 -30.37
C TRP A 189 0.13 -3.03 -29.53
N LEU A 190 -0.85 -3.68 -28.89
CA LEU A 190 -1.69 -3.06 -27.87
C LEU A 190 -0.96 -3.00 -26.51
N PRO A 191 -1.43 -2.16 -25.57
CA PRO A 191 -0.87 -2.10 -24.22
C PRO A 191 -0.85 -3.49 -23.55
N PRO A 192 0.24 -3.85 -22.85
CA PRO A 192 0.38 -5.16 -22.22
C PRO A 192 -0.61 -5.32 -21.06
N ASN A 193 -1.22 -6.50 -20.98
CA ASN A 193 -2.04 -6.90 -19.85
C ASN A 193 -1.16 -7.56 -18.78
N LEU A 194 -0.90 -6.81 -17.70
CA LEU A 194 -0.13 -7.25 -16.54
C LEU A 194 -1.02 -7.73 -15.38
N PHE A 195 -2.32 -7.95 -15.61
CA PHE A 195 -3.26 -8.31 -14.56
C PHE A 195 -2.88 -9.63 -13.86
N ASN A 196 -2.32 -10.59 -14.59
CA ASN A 196 -1.92 -11.89 -14.05
C ASN A 196 -0.52 -11.91 -13.40
N CYS A 197 0.14 -10.75 -13.30
CA CYS A 197 1.39 -10.62 -12.57
C CYS A 197 1.11 -10.45 -11.07
N THR A 198 1.94 -11.07 -10.24
CA THR A 198 1.91 -10.92 -8.78
C THR A 198 3.28 -10.49 -8.27
N SER A 199 3.33 -9.44 -7.46
CA SER A 199 4.56 -8.98 -6.83
C SER A 199 5.10 -10.02 -5.86
N LEU A 200 6.43 -10.10 -5.69
CA LEU A 200 7.06 -11.09 -4.81
C LEU A 200 6.56 -11.01 -3.35
N ALA A 201 6.21 -9.81 -2.86
CA ALA A 201 5.65 -9.64 -1.51
C ALA A 201 4.30 -10.36 -1.33
N PHE A 202 3.47 -10.40 -2.37
CA PHE A 202 2.17 -11.06 -2.37
C PHE A 202 2.24 -12.53 -2.77
N ALA A 203 3.28 -12.94 -3.49
CA ALA A 203 3.50 -14.32 -3.92
C ALA A 203 3.51 -15.31 -2.74
N ALA A 204 4.09 -14.92 -1.59
CA ALA A 204 4.11 -15.74 -0.38
C ALA A 204 2.71 -16.01 0.20
N LEU A 205 1.77 -15.08 0.02
CA LEU A 205 0.39 -15.19 0.51
C LEU A 205 -0.51 -15.99 -0.44
N LYS A 206 -0.13 -16.11 -1.72
CA LYS A 206 -0.93 -16.79 -2.74
C LYS A 206 -1.26 -18.24 -2.37
N GLY A 207 -0.25 -19.01 -1.95
CA GLY A 207 -0.46 -20.43 -1.57
C GLY A 207 -1.31 -20.61 -0.30
N PHE A 208 -1.36 -19.61 0.58
CA PHE A 208 -2.28 -19.62 1.72
C PHE A 208 -3.71 -19.29 1.26
N ALA A 209 -3.88 -18.28 0.41
CA ALA A 209 -5.19 -17.90 -0.12
C ALA A 209 -5.87 -19.01 -0.91
N GLU A 210 -5.12 -19.78 -1.71
CA GLU A 210 -5.66 -20.90 -2.49
C GLU A 210 -6.18 -22.03 -1.59
N ARG A 211 -5.46 -22.38 -0.51
CA ARG A 211 -5.91 -23.36 0.49
C ARG A 211 -7.15 -22.89 1.24
N LEU A 212 -7.19 -21.60 1.58
CA LEU A 212 -8.35 -20.99 2.22
C LEU A 212 -9.57 -20.99 1.30
N GLY A 213 -9.38 -20.73 0.00
CA GLY A 213 -10.45 -20.78 -1.00
C GLY A 213 -10.99 -22.19 -1.26
N ARG A 214 -10.15 -23.23 -1.10
CA ARG A 214 -10.58 -24.65 -1.17
C ARG A 214 -11.17 -25.17 0.15
N ASN A 215 -11.29 -24.31 1.17
CA ASN A 215 -11.69 -24.67 2.53
C ASN A 215 -10.81 -25.77 3.18
N GLU A 216 -9.57 -25.96 2.71
CA GLU A 216 -8.63 -26.93 3.27
C GLU A 216 -7.99 -26.44 4.58
N SER A 217 -7.94 -25.13 4.78
CA SER A 217 -7.43 -24.50 6.00
C SER A 217 -8.54 -23.71 6.70
N VAL A 218 -8.80 -24.03 7.97
CA VAL A 218 -9.69 -23.26 8.83
C VAL A 218 -8.93 -22.06 9.38
N LEU A 219 -9.53 -20.87 9.26
CA LEU A 219 -8.97 -19.65 9.84
C LEU A 219 -9.19 -19.67 11.37
N ASP A 220 -8.11 -19.46 12.13
CA ASP A 220 -8.14 -19.23 13.57
C ASP A 220 -7.58 -17.84 13.89
N THR A 221 -7.85 -17.32 15.08
CA THR A 221 -7.47 -15.99 15.57
C THR A 221 -5.98 -15.68 15.34
N ALA A 222 -5.08 -16.62 15.68
CA ALA A 222 -3.64 -16.44 15.48
C ALA A 222 -3.26 -16.39 13.98
N GLN A 223 -3.97 -17.15 13.14
CA GLN A 223 -3.78 -17.10 11.70
C GLN A 223 -4.33 -15.80 11.11
N SER A 224 -5.49 -15.33 11.56
CA SER A 224 -6.05 -14.02 11.19
C SER A 224 -5.03 -12.91 11.42
N GLN A 225 -4.45 -12.85 12.62
CA GLN A 225 -3.44 -11.86 12.99
C GLN A 225 -2.20 -11.92 12.09
N ARG A 226 -1.66 -13.12 11.88
CA ARG A 226 -0.47 -13.32 11.05
C ARG A 226 -0.72 -12.88 9.60
N VAL A 227 -1.85 -13.27 9.02
CA VAL A 227 -2.19 -12.94 7.64
C VAL A 227 -2.45 -11.45 7.49
N ALA A 228 -3.14 -10.81 8.44
CA ALA A 228 -3.36 -9.36 8.44
C ALA A 228 -2.03 -8.59 8.46
N LEU A 229 -1.09 -8.99 9.31
CA LEU A 229 0.23 -8.37 9.40
C LEU A 229 1.06 -8.58 8.12
N GLN A 230 1.08 -9.81 7.59
CA GLN A 230 1.79 -10.10 6.34
C GLN A 230 1.20 -9.31 5.17
N LEU A 231 -0.12 -9.18 5.10
CA LEU A 231 -0.80 -8.42 4.07
C LEU A 231 -0.52 -6.93 4.19
N HIS A 232 -0.49 -6.38 5.41
CA HIS A 232 -0.10 -5.00 5.65
C HIS A 232 1.36 -4.73 5.24
N ASN A 233 2.29 -5.62 5.60
CA ASN A 233 3.68 -5.49 5.18
C ASN A 233 3.82 -5.57 3.65
N ALA A 234 3.08 -6.47 3.00
CA ALA A 234 3.07 -6.58 1.55
C ALA A 234 2.56 -5.30 0.88
N THR A 235 1.45 -4.71 1.38
CA THR A 235 0.92 -3.46 0.83
C THR A 235 1.85 -2.26 1.09
N ARG A 236 2.56 -2.24 2.22
CA ARG A 236 3.49 -1.15 2.56
C ARG A 236 4.76 -1.14 1.71
N HIS A 237 5.31 -2.32 1.37
CA HIS A 237 6.57 -2.43 0.64
C HIS A 237 6.42 -2.40 -0.89
N THR A 238 5.20 -2.44 -1.40
CA THR A 238 4.92 -2.41 -2.84
C THR A 238 4.40 -1.03 -3.24
N ALA A 239 5.15 -0.36 -4.12
CA ALA A 239 4.83 1.02 -4.53
C ALA A 239 3.68 1.09 -5.56
N ALA A 240 3.55 0.07 -6.41
CA ALA A 240 2.48 -0.06 -7.38
C ALA A 240 1.99 -1.52 -7.40
N TYR A 241 0.67 -1.68 -7.47
CA TYR A 241 0.03 -2.98 -7.43
C TYR A 241 -0.28 -3.49 -8.83
N PHE A 242 -0.07 -4.79 -9.05
CA PHE A 242 -0.65 -5.48 -10.19
C PHE A 242 -2.10 -5.88 -9.90
N GLY A 243 -2.89 -6.15 -10.94
CA GLY A 243 -4.29 -6.56 -10.79
C GLY A 243 -4.47 -7.81 -9.92
N SER A 244 -3.58 -8.79 -10.03
CA SER A 244 -3.65 -9.99 -9.20
C SER A 244 -3.21 -9.74 -7.75
N ASP A 245 -2.39 -8.71 -7.47
CA ASP A 245 -2.06 -8.31 -6.10
C ASP A 245 -3.30 -7.72 -5.42
N VAL A 246 -3.99 -6.79 -6.09
CA VAL A 246 -5.24 -6.20 -5.60
C VAL A 246 -6.30 -7.28 -5.38
N ARG A 247 -6.48 -8.18 -6.35
CA ARG A 247 -7.43 -9.30 -6.25
C ARG A 247 -7.11 -10.23 -5.08
N LEU A 248 -5.84 -10.61 -4.90
CA LEU A 248 -5.41 -11.48 -3.80
C LEU A 248 -5.65 -10.81 -2.44
N ALA A 249 -5.25 -9.56 -2.32
CA ALA A 249 -5.40 -8.78 -1.09
C ALA A 249 -6.86 -8.56 -0.74
N TYR A 250 -7.71 -8.23 -1.73
CA TYR A 250 -9.16 -8.13 -1.57
C TYR A 250 -9.77 -9.43 -1.04
N ARG A 251 -9.49 -10.57 -1.69
CA ARG A 251 -10.05 -11.87 -1.28
C ARG A 251 -9.62 -12.27 0.13
N LEU A 252 -8.35 -12.07 0.47
CA LEU A 252 -7.85 -12.33 1.82
C LEU A 252 -8.49 -11.39 2.84
N ALA A 253 -8.50 -10.08 2.59
CA ALA A 253 -9.11 -9.11 3.50
C ALA A 253 -10.61 -9.38 3.71
N ALA A 254 -11.36 -9.66 2.65
CA ALA A 254 -12.78 -10.02 2.73
C ALA A 254 -12.99 -11.28 3.59
N ARG A 255 -12.17 -12.31 3.40
CA ARG A 255 -12.29 -13.55 4.19
C ARG A 255 -11.90 -13.36 5.65
N LEU A 256 -10.89 -12.55 5.94
CA LEU A 256 -10.52 -12.16 7.31
C LEU A 256 -11.66 -11.39 7.99
N LEU A 257 -12.19 -10.35 7.33
CA LEU A 257 -13.29 -9.54 7.85
C LEU A 257 -14.54 -10.39 8.10
N GLN A 258 -14.88 -11.31 7.18
CA GLN A 258 -16.00 -12.22 7.32
C GLN A 258 -15.82 -13.20 8.49
N HIS A 259 -14.60 -13.71 8.70
CA HIS A 259 -14.34 -14.59 9.84
C HIS A 259 -14.46 -13.83 11.16
N GLU A 260 -13.83 -12.66 11.26
CA GLU A 260 -13.83 -11.85 12.48
C GLU A 260 -15.23 -11.29 12.80
N SER A 261 -16.05 -10.98 11.80
CA SER A 261 -17.42 -10.52 12.03
C SER A 261 -18.34 -11.61 12.59
N ALA A 262 -18.00 -12.89 12.40
CA ALA A 262 -18.73 -14.02 12.98
C ALA A 262 -18.29 -14.34 14.41
N GLN A 263 -17.13 -13.86 14.87
CA GLN A 263 -16.61 -14.13 16.20
C GLN A 263 -17.31 -13.28 17.28
N ARG A 264 -17.35 -13.79 18.51
CA ARG A 264 -17.94 -13.13 19.68
C ARG A 264 -17.01 -13.15 20.89
N GLY A 265 -17.09 -12.12 21.72
CA GLY A 265 -16.31 -11.98 22.96
C GLY A 265 -14.80 -11.91 22.71
N PHE A 266 -14.02 -12.59 23.56
CA PHE A 266 -12.54 -12.60 23.55
C PHE A 266 -11.91 -13.43 22.42
N ARG A 267 -12.72 -14.05 21.55
CA ARG A 267 -12.23 -14.73 20.34
C ARG A 267 -11.94 -13.76 19.19
N LEU A 268 -12.30 -12.49 19.33
CA LEU A 268 -11.96 -11.47 18.34
C LEU A 268 -10.45 -11.24 18.32
N ALA A 269 -9.83 -11.27 17.14
CA ALA A 269 -8.41 -10.97 17.00
C ALA A 269 -8.06 -9.55 17.49
N ALA A 270 -8.98 -8.59 17.32
CA ALA A 270 -8.82 -7.21 17.80
C ALA A 270 -8.81 -7.07 19.33
N THR A 271 -9.35 -8.05 20.08
CA THR A 271 -9.26 -8.05 21.55
C THR A 271 -7.92 -8.56 22.05
N GLN A 272 -7.20 -9.33 21.22
CA GLN A 272 -5.92 -9.94 21.55
C GLN A 272 -4.73 -9.15 21.01
N ASP A 273 -4.90 -8.46 19.87
CA ASP A 273 -3.90 -7.59 19.27
C ASP A 273 -4.48 -6.20 18.96
N VAL A 274 -3.89 -5.17 19.56
CA VAL A 274 -4.28 -3.76 19.42
C VAL A 274 -4.11 -3.27 17.98
N HIS A 275 -3.12 -3.79 17.25
CA HIS A 275 -2.79 -3.32 15.89
C HIS A 275 -3.56 -4.07 14.80
N PHE A 276 -4.31 -5.12 15.14
CA PHE A 276 -5.00 -5.96 14.17
C PHE A 276 -5.96 -5.15 13.28
N THR A 277 -6.83 -4.35 13.91
CA THR A 277 -7.78 -3.50 13.19
C THR A 277 -7.06 -2.43 12.37
N GLU A 278 -5.98 -1.84 12.89
CA GLU A 278 -5.18 -0.87 12.14
C GLU A 278 -4.54 -1.48 10.90
N ASN A 279 -3.97 -2.69 11.01
CA ASN A 279 -3.36 -3.40 9.89
C ASN A 279 -4.39 -3.67 8.78
N LEU A 280 -5.58 -4.16 9.13
CA LEU A 280 -6.66 -4.39 8.16
C LEU A 280 -7.13 -3.09 7.49
N LEU A 281 -7.27 -2.01 8.24
CA LEU A 281 -7.68 -0.71 7.70
C LEU A 281 -6.60 -0.10 6.79
N ARG A 282 -5.32 -0.26 7.13
CA ARG A 282 -4.21 0.17 6.25
C ARG A 282 -4.18 -0.63 4.94
N VAL A 283 -4.45 -1.94 4.99
CA VAL A 283 -4.64 -2.75 3.78
C VAL A 283 -5.83 -2.26 2.98
N GLY A 284 -7.00 -2.09 3.61
CA GLY A 284 -8.19 -1.58 2.94
C GLY A 284 -7.95 -0.21 2.29
N SER A 285 -7.26 0.69 2.99
CA SER A 285 -6.89 2.01 2.49
C SER A 285 -5.98 1.93 1.26
N ALA A 286 -4.99 1.03 1.26
CA ALA A 286 -4.11 0.84 0.11
C ALA A 286 -4.86 0.27 -1.11
N LEU A 287 -5.82 -0.63 -0.87
CA LEU A 287 -6.64 -1.21 -1.95
C LEU A 287 -7.60 -0.20 -2.57
N LEU A 288 -8.21 0.66 -1.73
CA LEU A 288 -9.14 1.70 -2.18
C LEU A 288 -8.44 2.95 -2.72
N ASP A 289 -7.14 2.91 -3.00
CA ASP A 289 -6.48 4.03 -3.66
C ASP A 289 -7.04 4.28 -5.07
N ALA A 290 -7.14 5.55 -5.46
CA ALA A 290 -7.66 5.94 -6.78
C ALA A 290 -6.79 5.41 -7.93
N SER A 291 -5.50 5.16 -7.71
CA SER A 291 -4.61 4.53 -8.70
C SER A 291 -5.07 3.15 -9.14
N ASN A 292 -5.83 2.45 -8.29
CA ASN A 292 -6.26 1.08 -8.52
C ASN A 292 -7.58 0.98 -9.31
N LYS A 293 -8.16 2.09 -9.76
CA LYS A 293 -9.46 2.13 -10.47
C LYS A 293 -9.56 1.11 -11.61
N ARG A 294 -8.57 1.07 -12.50
CA ARG A 294 -8.53 0.13 -13.65
C ARG A 294 -8.52 -1.33 -13.22
N HIS A 295 -7.86 -1.65 -12.10
CA HIS A 295 -7.82 -3.01 -11.56
C HIS A 295 -9.18 -3.39 -10.97
N TRP A 296 -9.83 -2.47 -10.25
CA TRP A 296 -11.17 -2.68 -9.69
C TRP A 296 -12.25 -2.84 -10.75
N GLU A 297 -12.18 -2.08 -11.85
CA GLU A 297 -13.09 -2.24 -13.00
C GLU A 297 -13.06 -3.68 -13.55
N LEU A 298 -11.87 -4.29 -13.65
CA LEU A 298 -11.72 -5.67 -14.10
C LEU A 298 -12.19 -6.68 -13.03
N ILE A 299 -11.86 -6.47 -11.75
CA ILE A 299 -12.28 -7.36 -10.66
C ILE A 299 -13.81 -7.38 -10.53
N GLN A 300 -14.45 -6.21 -10.62
CA GLN A 300 -15.91 -6.03 -10.51
C GLN A 300 -16.70 -6.72 -11.63
N GLN A 301 -16.08 -7.04 -12.76
CA GLN A 301 -16.72 -7.83 -13.82
C GLN A 301 -16.83 -9.31 -13.44
N THR A 302 -15.94 -9.81 -12.59
CA THR A 302 -15.84 -11.23 -12.23
C THR A 302 -16.27 -11.56 -10.80
N GLU A 303 -16.17 -10.60 -9.88
CA GLU A 303 -16.35 -10.76 -8.44
C GLU A 303 -17.15 -9.58 -7.87
N GLY A 304 -17.64 -9.71 -6.64
CA GLY A 304 -18.43 -8.68 -5.93
C GLY A 304 -17.71 -7.34 -5.68
N GLY A 305 -16.40 -7.27 -5.95
CA GLY A 305 -15.63 -6.03 -6.05
C GLY A 305 -15.62 -5.16 -4.79
N THR A 306 -15.58 -3.84 -4.98
CA THR A 306 -15.48 -2.87 -3.88
C THR A 306 -16.72 -2.82 -2.99
N ALA A 307 -17.91 -3.08 -3.54
CA ALA A 307 -19.16 -3.07 -2.78
C ALA A 307 -19.22 -4.20 -1.73
N TRP A 308 -18.71 -5.39 -2.07
CA TRP A 308 -18.58 -6.49 -1.11
C TRP A 308 -17.55 -6.18 -0.03
N LEU A 309 -16.42 -5.57 -0.39
CA LEU A 309 -15.42 -5.14 0.59
C LEU A 309 -16.00 -4.12 1.58
N LEU A 310 -16.77 -3.15 1.08
CA LEU A 310 -17.50 -2.17 1.89
C LEU A 310 -18.41 -2.87 2.91
N LYS A 311 -19.25 -3.81 2.45
CA LYS A 311 -20.14 -4.58 3.31
C LYS A 311 -19.38 -5.33 4.41
N HIS A 312 -18.27 -5.98 4.08
CA HIS A 312 -17.48 -6.72 5.05
C HIS A 312 -16.83 -5.82 6.11
N PHE A 313 -16.41 -4.60 5.75
CA PHE A 313 -15.95 -3.61 6.73
C PHE A 313 -17.07 -3.14 7.65
N GLU A 314 -18.29 -2.94 7.13
CA GLU A 314 -19.46 -2.57 7.92
C GLU A 314 -19.88 -3.69 8.88
N ASP A 315 -19.91 -4.94 8.41
CA ASP A 315 -20.19 -6.12 9.24
C ASP A 315 -19.15 -6.27 10.36
N TYR A 316 -17.88 -6.05 10.05
CA TYR A 316 -16.80 -6.09 11.02
C TYR A 316 -16.89 -4.95 12.05
N ALA A 317 -17.19 -3.72 11.63
CA ALA A 317 -17.41 -2.60 12.55
C ALA A 317 -18.62 -2.82 13.47
N SER A 318 -19.69 -3.40 12.92
CA SER A 318 -20.86 -3.83 13.70
C SER A 318 -20.51 -4.90 14.74
N ALA A 319 -19.71 -5.90 14.36
CA ALA A 319 -19.23 -6.93 15.28
C ALA A 319 -18.32 -6.34 16.37
N LEU A 320 -17.41 -5.43 16.03
CA LEU A 320 -16.59 -4.70 17.00
C LEU A 320 -17.45 -3.92 17.99
N ALA A 321 -18.46 -3.20 17.49
CA ALA A 321 -19.37 -2.42 18.33
C ALA A 321 -20.16 -3.31 19.30
N GLN A 322 -20.66 -4.46 18.85
CA GLN A 322 -21.38 -5.41 19.72
C GLN A 322 -20.46 -6.03 20.78
N ASN A 323 -19.27 -6.45 20.39
CA ASN A 323 -18.31 -7.10 21.29
C ASN A 323 -17.66 -6.12 22.28
N MET A 324 -17.58 -4.84 21.96
CA MET A 324 -17.05 -3.80 22.85
C MET A 324 -17.87 -3.64 24.15
N ARG A 325 -19.16 -4.04 24.17
CA ARG A 325 -19.94 -4.13 25.41
C ARG A 325 -19.47 -5.25 26.33
N GLN A 326 -19.03 -6.35 25.74
CA GLN A 326 -18.71 -7.61 26.43
C GLN A 326 -17.22 -7.75 26.72
N THR A 327 -16.39 -6.82 26.25
CA THR A 327 -14.92 -6.91 26.28
C THR A 327 -14.28 -5.60 26.75
N TYR A 328 -12.98 -5.63 26.99
CA TYR A 328 -12.18 -4.47 27.44
C TYR A 328 -11.82 -3.47 26.33
N LEU A 329 -12.47 -3.55 25.16
CA LEU A 329 -12.19 -2.62 24.06
C LEU A 329 -12.61 -1.19 24.44
N SER A 330 -11.67 -0.27 24.28
CA SER A 330 -11.86 1.17 24.50
C SER A 330 -12.24 1.88 23.19
N PRO A 331 -12.98 3.00 23.26
CA PRO A 331 -13.31 3.80 22.07
C PRO A 331 -12.06 4.23 21.33
N PHE A 332 -12.05 4.07 20.01
CA PHE A 332 -10.89 4.43 19.19
C PHE A 332 -11.32 5.11 17.88
N THR A 333 -10.39 5.87 17.31
CA THR A 333 -10.51 6.41 15.96
C THR A 333 -9.21 6.14 15.22
N ILE A 334 -9.29 5.38 14.13
CA ILE A 334 -8.15 5.05 13.27
C ILE A 334 -8.29 5.85 11.98
N VAL A 335 -7.25 6.60 11.66
CA VAL A 335 -7.17 7.44 10.44
C VAL A 335 -6.13 6.84 9.51
N THR A 336 -6.55 6.56 8.28
CA THR A 336 -5.67 6.17 7.17
C THR A 336 -5.84 7.14 5.99
N PRO A 337 -5.02 7.06 4.93
CA PRO A 337 -5.13 7.94 3.76
C PRO A 337 -6.51 7.90 3.08
N ASN A 338 -7.17 6.74 3.00
CA ASN A 338 -8.40 6.57 2.23
C ASN A 338 -9.61 6.12 3.09
N ILE A 339 -9.39 5.63 4.32
CA ILE A 339 -10.44 5.17 5.24
C ILE A 339 -10.28 5.82 6.63
N VAL A 340 -11.37 6.26 7.25
CA VAL A 340 -11.41 6.64 8.67
C VAL A 340 -12.46 5.78 9.36
N VAL A 341 -12.11 5.18 10.49
CA VAL A 341 -13.05 4.41 11.32
C VAL A 341 -13.05 4.97 12.72
N SER A 342 -14.25 5.23 13.27
CA SER A 342 -14.45 5.71 14.63
C SER A 342 -15.51 4.87 15.33
N VAL A 343 -15.15 4.28 16.47
CA VAL A 343 -16.07 3.50 17.31
C VAL A 343 -16.14 4.18 18.68
N VAL A 344 -17.33 4.66 19.04
CA VAL A 344 -17.54 5.47 20.24
C VAL A 344 -18.64 4.90 21.13
N ARG A 345 -18.46 5.03 22.45
CA ARG A 345 -19.52 4.81 23.43
C ARG A 345 -20.36 6.08 23.56
N LEU A 346 -21.68 5.92 23.53
CA LEU A 346 -22.69 6.96 23.72
C LEU A 346 -23.51 6.61 24.96
N ASP A 347 -23.64 7.57 25.87
CA ASP A 347 -24.53 7.42 27.02
C ASP A 347 -25.94 7.82 26.61
N LYS A 348 -26.91 6.91 26.76
CA LYS A 348 -28.32 7.15 26.41
C LYS A 348 -28.97 8.18 27.36
N GLY A 349 -28.58 8.19 28.64
CA GLY A 349 -29.22 9.01 29.66
C GLY A 349 -28.94 10.50 29.54
N SER A 350 -27.76 10.87 29.03
CA SER A 350 -27.28 12.25 28.91
C SER A 350 -27.07 12.71 27.46
N PHE A 351 -27.73 12.07 26.50
CA PHE A 351 -27.45 12.30 25.08
C PHE A 351 -27.99 13.65 24.55
N ALA A 352 -27.11 14.64 24.43
CA ALA A 352 -27.39 15.95 23.83
C ALA A 352 -27.10 16.00 22.30
N GLY A 353 -26.97 14.85 21.65
CA GLY A 353 -26.47 14.73 20.28
C GLY A 353 -24.94 14.57 20.21
N ALA A 354 -24.45 14.08 19.08
CA ALA A 354 -23.01 13.84 18.88
C ALA A 354 -22.56 14.14 17.46
N ARG A 355 -21.36 14.73 17.33
CA ARG A 355 -20.64 14.86 16.06
C ARG A 355 -19.52 13.82 16.01
N LEU A 356 -19.48 13.05 14.92
CA LEU A 356 -18.54 11.95 14.73
C LEU A 356 -17.88 12.05 13.35
N PRO A 357 -16.59 11.70 13.20
CA PRO A 357 -15.64 11.37 14.26
C PRO A 357 -15.22 12.62 15.08
N ARG A 358 -14.77 12.41 16.32
CA ARG A 358 -14.27 13.49 17.19
C ARG A 358 -12.81 13.81 16.85
N TYR A 359 -12.61 14.66 15.85
CA TYR A 359 -11.26 15.00 15.36
C TYR A 359 -10.39 15.69 16.43
N GLU A 360 -11.00 16.30 17.46
CA GLU A 360 -10.27 17.00 18.54
C GLU A 360 -9.46 16.04 19.42
N ALA A 361 -9.85 14.76 19.47
CA ALA A 361 -9.19 13.73 20.28
C ALA A 361 -8.04 13.01 19.54
N LEU A 362 -7.80 13.33 18.27
CA LEU A 362 -6.78 12.66 17.47
C LEU A 362 -5.37 13.16 17.81
N ARG A 363 -4.51 12.26 18.29
CA ARG A 363 -3.05 12.45 18.30
C ARG A 363 -2.46 11.68 17.11
N GLY A 364 -1.86 12.37 16.13
CA GLY A 364 -1.25 11.73 14.96
C GLY A 364 -1.47 12.49 13.64
N GLU A 365 -1.33 11.79 12.51
CA GLU A 365 -1.59 12.34 11.17
C GLU A 365 -3.05 12.81 11.07
N LYS A 366 -3.21 14.12 10.89
CA LYS A 366 -4.54 14.69 10.69
C LYS A 366 -5.03 14.32 9.30
N PRO A 367 -6.29 13.89 9.18
CA PRO A 367 -6.86 13.60 7.89
C PRO A 367 -6.90 14.88 7.02
N PRO A 368 -6.66 14.76 5.70
CA PRO A 368 -6.69 15.90 4.77
C PRO A 368 -8.06 16.58 4.69
N ASP A 369 -9.13 15.84 4.99
CA ASP A 369 -10.48 16.39 5.15
C ASP A 369 -10.97 16.17 6.58
N LEU A 370 -11.18 17.29 7.28
CA LEU A 370 -11.74 17.38 8.64
C LEU A 370 -13.21 17.83 8.63
N GLU A 371 -13.78 18.13 7.46
CA GLU A 371 -15.14 18.68 7.34
C GLU A 371 -16.20 17.57 7.29
N THR A 372 -15.82 16.38 6.83
CA THR A 372 -16.74 15.24 6.74
C THR A 372 -17.14 14.74 8.13
N THR A 373 -18.36 15.03 8.54
CA THR A 373 -18.89 14.70 9.86
C THR A 373 -20.32 14.17 9.80
N VAL A 374 -20.63 13.25 10.70
CA VAL A 374 -21.98 12.73 10.95
C VAL A 374 -22.51 13.34 12.24
N ILE A 375 -23.69 13.92 12.18
CA ILE A 375 -24.35 14.55 13.32
C ILE A 375 -25.56 13.70 13.71
N LEU A 376 -25.47 13.07 14.88
CA LEU A 376 -26.53 12.32 15.52
C LEU A 376 -27.40 13.26 16.36
N PRO A 377 -28.72 13.37 16.09
CA PRO A 377 -29.60 14.23 16.89
C PRO A 377 -29.90 13.64 18.26
N GLU A 378 -30.22 14.49 19.23
CA GLU A 378 -30.57 14.10 20.62
C GLU A 378 -31.69 13.03 20.72
N SER A 379 -32.60 12.98 19.75
CA SER A 379 -33.73 12.03 19.70
C SER A 379 -33.39 10.68 19.08
N VAL A 380 -32.12 10.38 18.77
CA VAL A 380 -31.70 9.09 18.15
C VAL A 380 -32.15 7.86 18.93
N PHE A 381 -32.26 7.98 20.25
CA PHE A 381 -32.68 6.89 21.13
C PHE A 381 -34.16 6.97 21.54
N ARG A 382 -34.93 7.95 21.04
CA ARG A 382 -36.36 8.11 21.34
C ARG A 382 -37.22 7.57 20.18
N PRO A 383 -38.26 6.75 20.44
CA PRO A 383 -39.20 6.34 19.40
C PRO A 383 -40.08 7.53 18.94
N PRO A 384 -40.55 7.55 17.68
CA PRO A 384 -41.43 8.61 17.18
C PRO A 384 -42.78 8.61 17.93
N GLU A 385 -43.28 9.79 18.29
CA GLU A 385 -44.41 10.00 19.22
C GLU A 385 -45.81 9.49 18.77
N GLY A 386 -45.89 8.67 17.72
CA GLY A 386 -47.16 8.11 17.19
C GLY A 386 -47.62 6.78 17.80
N ARG A 387 -46.89 6.20 18.76
CA ARG A 387 -47.20 4.90 19.40
C ARG A 387 -47.39 4.96 20.92
N ARG A 388 -47.46 6.16 21.51
CA ARG A 388 -47.69 6.31 22.97
C ARG A 388 -49.03 5.72 23.42
N GLY A 389 -50.05 5.72 22.56
CA GLY A 389 -51.38 5.21 22.94
C GLY A 389 -51.52 3.69 23.02
N GLN A 390 -50.64 2.89 22.40
CA GLN A 390 -50.76 1.42 22.43
C GLN A 390 -49.81 0.75 23.43
N GLN A 391 -48.77 1.45 23.89
CA GLN A 391 -47.81 0.90 24.84
C GLN A 391 -48.21 1.14 26.30
N GLN A 392 -48.95 2.23 26.57
CA GLN A 392 -49.53 2.46 27.91
C GLN A 392 -50.68 1.50 28.23
N GLU A 393 -51.51 1.13 27.25
CA GLU A 393 -52.58 0.14 27.47
C GLU A 393 -52.04 -1.29 27.72
N MET A 394 -50.87 -1.66 27.16
CA MET A 394 -50.24 -2.97 27.41
C MET A 394 -49.44 -3.02 28.72
N GLU A 395 -48.88 -1.90 29.18
CA GLU A 395 -48.18 -1.83 30.48
C GLU A 395 -49.15 -1.77 31.66
N GLU A 396 -50.36 -1.23 31.48
CA GLU A 396 -51.43 -1.23 32.51
C GLU A 396 -52.15 -2.60 32.62
N GLU A 397 -52.29 -3.36 31.52
CA GLU A 397 -52.85 -4.72 31.55
C GLU A 397 -51.89 -5.76 32.19
N GLU A 398 -50.57 -5.60 32.05
CA GLU A 398 -49.58 -6.50 32.66
C GLU A 398 -49.43 -6.29 34.20
N GLU A 399 -49.69 -5.09 34.72
CA GLU A 399 -49.66 -4.83 36.18
C GLU A 399 -50.91 -5.34 36.91
N GLU A 400 -52.09 -5.39 36.26
CA GLU A 400 -53.32 -5.93 36.86
C GLU A 400 -53.35 -7.48 36.91
N ASP A 401 -52.66 -8.16 35.98
CA ASP A 401 -52.57 -9.63 35.97
C ASP A 401 -51.57 -10.19 37.00
N GLU A 402 -50.55 -9.42 37.41
CA GLU A 402 -49.57 -9.85 38.44
C GLU A 402 -50.10 -9.74 39.88
N GLU A 403 -51.06 -8.85 40.17
CA GLU A 403 -51.66 -8.71 41.51
C GLU A 403 -52.72 -9.78 41.84
N ALA A 404 -53.24 -10.52 40.84
CA ALA A 404 -54.32 -11.49 41.03
C ALA A 404 -53.85 -12.95 41.28
N ALA A 405 -52.54 -13.24 41.18
CA ALA A 405 -52.01 -14.62 41.19
C ALA A 405 -51.24 -15.01 42.46
N GLY A 406 -51.29 -14.21 43.53
CA GLY A 406 -50.45 -14.38 44.72
C GLY A 406 -51.19 -14.65 46.02
N ASP A 407 -51.98 -15.72 46.10
CA ASP A 407 -52.43 -16.30 47.38
C ASP A 407 -52.64 -17.81 47.23
N GLU A 408 -51.69 -18.62 47.71
CA GLU A 408 -51.91 -19.89 48.43
C GLU A 408 -50.57 -20.59 48.81
N GLU A 409 -50.38 -20.71 50.13
CA GLU A 409 -49.66 -21.73 50.92
C GLU A 409 -48.11 -21.71 51.14
N GLU A 410 -47.78 -21.37 52.41
CA GLU A 410 -46.78 -21.86 53.40
C GLU A 410 -45.90 -23.09 53.01
N ASP A 411 -44.67 -23.36 53.48
CA ASP A 411 -43.83 -22.93 54.61
C ASP A 411 -42.39 -23.51 54.40
N GLU A 412 -41.32 -22.83 54.86
CA GLU A 412 -40.00 -23.34 55.35
C GLU A 412 -38.77 -22.46 54.98
N VAL A 413 -38.31 -21.75 56.01
CA VAL A 413 -36.92 -21.39 56.43
C VAL A 413 -35.82 -21.22 55.37
N THR A 414 -35.33 -19.98 55.16
CA THR A 414 -33.99 -19.49 55.62
C THR A 414 -33.57 -18.14 55.00
N LEU A 415 -33.03 -17.29 55.88
CA LEU A 415 -32.01 -16.25 55.66
C LEU A 415 -32.32 -15.08 54.69
N VAL A 416 -32.75 -13.98 55.30
CA VAL A 416 -32.74 -12.62 54.75
C VAL A 416 -31.37 -12.27 54.16
N THR A 417 -31.28 -12.18 52.83
CA THR A 417 -30.25 -11.35 52.18
C THR A 417 -30.94 -10.29 51.34
N ARG A 418 -30.86 -9.04 51.80
CA ARG A 418 -31.27 -7.84 51.05
C ARG A 418 -30.47 -7.77 49.75
N HIS A 419 -31.04 -8.20 48.63
CA HIS A 419 -30.57 -7.81 47.30
C HIS A 419 -31.10 -6.41 46.99
N LYS A 420 -30.27 -5.40 47.22
CA LYS A 420 -30.36 -4.13 46.51
C LYS A 420 -30.26 -4.46 45.00
N ARG A 421 -31.37 -4.41 44.27
CA ARG A 421 -31.35 -4.36 42.79
C ARG A 421 -30.64 -3.06 42.40
N HIS A 422 -29.35 -3.15 42.14
CA HIS A 422 -28.67 -2.16 41.29
C HIS A 422 -29.08 -2.47 39.84
N PRO A 423 -29.56 -1.49 39.06
CA PRO A 423 -29.76 -1.70 37.63
C PRO A 423 -28.40 -1.97 36.97
N GLU A 424 -28.36 -2.96 36.08
CA GLU A 424 -27.17 -3.33 35.33
C GLU A 424 -26.61 -2.10 34.57
N PRO A 425 -25.33 -1.73 34.74
CA PRO A 425 -24.75 -0.52 34.12
C PRO A 425 -24.63 -0.59 32.58
N SER A 426 -25.08 -1.68 31.96
CA SER A 426 -24.94 -1.96 30.53
C SER A 426 -26.16 -1.52 29.68
N GLU A 427 -27.32 -1.28 30.29
CA GLU A 427 -28.56 -0.90 29.57
C GLU A 427 -28.53 0.54 29.05
N GLY A 428 -27.83 1.44 29.76
CA GLY A 428 -27.70 2.86 29.44
C GLY A 428 -26.68 3.19 28.34
N GLN A 429 -25.87 2.23 27.86
CA GLN A 429 -24.80 2.52 26.89
C GLN A 429 -25.16 2.07 25.47
N ALA A 430 -25.06 2.97 24.51
CA ALA A 430 -25.09 2.71 23.07
C ALA A 430 -23.68 2.79 22.47
N ILE A 431 -23.44 2.11 21.36
CA ILE A 431 -22.16 2.17 20.64
C ILE A 431 -22.45 2.56 19.20
N ALA A 432 -21.79 3.62 18.75
CA ALA A 432 -21.87 4.06 17.36
C ALA A 432 -20.55 3.75 16.64
N SER A 433 -20.64 3.19 15.45
CA SER A 433 -19.51 3.03 14.53
C SER A 433 -19.73 3.91 13.30
N VAL A 434 -18.69 4.62 12.89
CA VAL A 434 -18.68 5.48 11.72
C VAL A 434 -17.48 5.11 10.87
N ILE A 435 -17.72 4.87 9.58
CA ILE A 435 -16.67 4.64 8.58
C ILE A 435 -16.80 5.70 7.48
N ILE A 436 -15.71 6.40 7.18
CA ILE A 436 -15.64 7.38 6.11
C ILE A 436 -14.63 6.89 5.07
N TYR A 437 -15.09 6.74 3.83
CA TYR A 437 -14.26 6.40 2.69
C TYR A 437 -14.08 7.62 1.79
N ARG A 438 -12.83 8.01 1.53
CA ARG A 438 -12.54 9.21 0.72
C ARG A 438 -12.61 8.96 -0.78
N THR A 439 -11.98 7.89 -1.22
CA THR A 439 -11.75 7.57 -2.65
C THR A 439 -12.73 6.55 -3.22
N LEU A 440 -13.51 5.88 -2.37
CA LEU A 440 -14.42 4.81 -2.76
C LEU A 440 -15.46 5.26 -3.81
N ALA A 441 -15.85 6.53 -3.79
CA ALA A 441 -16.80 7.10 -4.73
C ALA A 441 -16.43 6.87 -6.21
N GLY A 442 -15.14 6.95 -6.55
CA GLY A 442 -14.65 6.71 -7.92
C GLY A 442 -14.40 5.25 -8.27
N LEU A 443 -14.58 4.33 -7.31
CA LEU A 443 -14.33 2.90 -7.45
C LEU A 443 -15.62 2.08 -7.44
N LEU A 444 -16.71 2.61 -6.89
CA LEU A 444 -18.02 1.96 -6.90
C LEU A 444 -18.58 1.84 -8.32
N PRO A 445 -19.33 0.77 -8.62
CA PRO A 445 -19.96 0.60 -9.93
C PRO A 445 -21.03 1.67 -10.16
N GLU A 446 -21.09 2.21 -11.38
CA GLU A 446 -22.02 3.25 -11.82
C GLU A 446 -23.42 2.67 -12.15
N GLN A 447 -23.99 1.88 -11.24
CA GLN A 447 -25.33 1.33 -11.36
C GLN A 447 -26.30 2.11 -10.47
N TYR A 448 -27.22 2.84 -11.09
CA TYR A 448 -28.16 3.72 -10.38
C TYR A 448 -29.58 3.20 -10.54
N ASP A 449 -30.31 3.11 -9.42
CA ASP A 449 -31.73 2.83 -9.43
C ASP A 449 -32.49 4.02 -10.03
N THR A 450 -33.27 3.76 -11.08
CA THR A 450 -34.06 4.76 -11.81
C THR A 450 -35.54 4.73 -11.44
N ASP A 451 -35.98 3.78 -10.60
CA ASP A 451 -37.38 3.35 -10.53
C ASP A 451 -38.21 4.07 -9.44
N LYS A 452 -37.62 5.05 -8.74
CA LYS A 452 -38.40 5.92 -7.85
C LYS A 452 -39.04 7.06 -8.64
N ARG A 453 -40.36 6.92 -8.84
CA ARG A 453 -41.35 7.81 -9.51
C ARG A 453 -41.21 9.34 -9.33
N SER A 454 -40.30 9.82 -8.49
CA SER A 454 -40.05 11.23 -8.15
C SER A 454 -38.60 11.72 -8.35
N LEU A 455 -37.66 10.86 -8.74
CA LEU A 455 -36.23 11.21 -8.89
C LEU A 455 -35.75 10.95 -10.32
N ARG A 456 -35.66 12.01 -11.15
CA ARG A 456 -34.94 11.93 -12.44
C ARG A 456 -33.44 11.97 -12.16
N VAL A 457 -32.78 10.81 -12.29
CA VAL A 457 -31.32 10.73 -12.27
C VAL A 457 -30.75 11.59 -13.41
N PRO A 458 -29.72 12.43 -13.17
CA PRO A 458 -29.06 13.22 -14.21
C PRO A 458 -28.53 12.35 -15.35
N LYS A 459 -28.30 12.93 -16.55
CA LYS A 459 -27.80 12.18 -17.72
C LYS A 459 -26.42 11.54 -17.51
N ARG A 460 -25.61 12.07 -16.59
CA ARG A 460 -24.26 11.59 -16.24
C ARG A 460 -24.05 11.71 -14.72
N PRO A 461 -24.69 10.84 -13.93
CA PRO A 461 -24.54 10.86 -12.49
C PRO A 461 -23.12 10.42 -12.11
N ILE A 462 -22.55 11.05 -11.07
CA ILE A 462 -21.28 10.65 -10.46
C ILE A 462 -21.43 10.72 -8.95
N ILE A 463 -20.69 9.89 -8.22
CA ILE A 463 -20.57 10.02 -6.77
C ILE A 463 -19.48 11.06 -6.51
N ASN A 464 -19.87 12.23 -6.01
CA ASN A 464 -18.99 13.41 -5.86
C ASN A 464 -18.71 13.77 -4.39
N THR A 465 -18.83 12.77 -3.52
CA THR A 465 -18.75 12.93 -2.07
C THR A 465 -17.93 11.78 -1.49
N PRO A 466 -17.31 11.94 -0.32
CA PRO A 466 -16.88 10.79 0.46
C PRO A 466 -18.11 9.91 0.77
N VAL A 467 -17.90 8.60 0.84
CA VAL A 467 -18.94 7.64 1.22
C VAL A 467 -18.86 7.45 2.72
N VAL A 468 -19.97 7.67 3.41
CA VAL A 468 -20.04 7.57 4.88
C VAL A 468 -21.02 6.48 5.28
N SER A 469 -20.57 5.59 6.15
CA SER A 469 -21.38 4.54 6.76
C SER A 469 -21.47 4.78 8.26
N ILE A 470 -22.66 4.64 8.83
CA ILE A 470 -22.90 4.79 10.26
C ILE A 470 -23.84 3.69 10.75
N SER A 471 -23.46 3.06 11.86
CA SER A 471 -24.31 2.12 12.58
C SER A 471 -24.37 2.48 14.06
N VAL A 472 -25.54 2.36 14.67
CA VAL A 472 -25.76 2.60 16.10
C VAL A 472 -26.38 1.36 16.72
N HIS A 473 -25.71 0.80 17.72
CA HIS A 473 -26.12 -0.41 18.44
C HIS A 473 -26.55 -0.02 19.85
N ALA A 474 -27.81 -0.30 20.22
CA ALA A 474 -28.36 -0.15 21.58
C ALA A 474 -28.54 -1.53 22.24
N ALA A 475 -28.48 -1.65 23.57
CA ALA A 475 -28.78 -2.89 24.29
C ALA A 475 -30.30 -3.07 24.35
N ALA A 476 -30.77 -4.30 24.09
CA ALA A 476 -32.16 -4.77 24.08
C ALA A 476 -33.19 -3.75 23.57
N GLY A 477 -33.48 -3.82 22.27
CA GLY A 477 -34.40 -2.94 21.57
C GLY A 477 -33.82 -2.56 20.22
N ARG A 478 -34.47 -3.00 19.13
CA ARG A 478 -34.13 -2.53 17.78
C ARG A 478 -34.15 -1.00 17.82
N ALA A 479 -33.07 -0.36 17.38
CA ALA A 479 -33.12 1.08 17.10
C ALA A 479 -34.37 1.37 16.27
N PRO A 480 -35.15 2.42 16.60
CA PRO A 480 -36.41 2.69 15.92
C PRO A 480 -36.17 2.78 14.41
N ARG A 481 -36.97 2.04 13.62
CA ARG A 481 -36.84 1.99 12.14
C ARG A 481 -37.05 3.36 11.49
N ALA A 482 -37.67 4.29 12.21
CA ALA A 482 -37.85 5.68 11.82
C ALA A 482 -37.38 6.58 12.96
N LEU A 483 -36.42 7.46 12.67
CA LEU A 483 -35.95 8.48 13.59
C LEU A 483 -36.86 9.70 13.51
N GLU A 484 -37.15 10.33 14.64
CA GLU A 484 -37.93 11.57 14.70
C GLU A 484 -37.18 12.74 14.02
N LYS A 485 -35.88 12.87 14.32
CA LYS A 485 -34.97 13.80 13.64
C LYS A 485 -34.01 13.02 12.73
N PRO A 486 -33.77 13.46 11.49
CA PRO A 486 -32.87 12.76 10.57
C PRO A 486 -31.41 12.88 11.01
N ILE A 487 -30.60 11.88 10.64
CA ILE A 487 -29.14 11.97 10.72
C ILE A 487 -28.68 13.01 9.70
N THR A 488 -27.85 13.95 10.13
CA THR A 488 -27.30 14.98 9.24
C THR A 488 -25.88 14.59 8.83
N LEU A 489 -25.62 14.59 7.53
CA LEU A 489 -24.29 14.40 6.95
C LEU A 489 -23.77 15.74 6.46
N GLN A 490 -22.60 16.14 6.92
CA GLN A 490 -21.88 17.32 6.46
C GLN A 490 -20.59 16.87 5.80
N PHE A 491 -20.33 17.30 4.57
CA PHE A 491 -19.13 16.95 3.80
C PHE A 491 -18.88 18.00 2.72
N ARG A 492 -17.65 18.01 2.19
CA ARG A 492 -17.26 18.82 1.05
C ARG A 492 -17.43 18.05 -0.26
N LEU A 493 -17.88 18.73 -1.30
CA LEU A 493 -17.93 18.17 -2.65
C LEU A 493 -16.51 18.05 -3.21
N LEU A 494 -16.21 16.92 -3.88
CA LEU A 494 -14.88 16.67 -4.45
C LEU A 494 -14.61 17.59 -5.66
N GLU A 495 -15.58 17.73 -6.56
CA GLU A 495 -15.52 18.58 -7.77
C GLU A 495 -16.74 19.50 -7.85
N THR A 496 -16.55 20.82 -7.90
CA THR A 496 -17.65 21.80 -7.96
C THR A 496 -17.87 22.39 -9.35
N GLN A 497 -16.98 22.11 -10.32
CA GLN A 497 -17.06 22.65 -11.68
C GLN A 497 -18.02 21.83 -12.54
N GLU A 498 -18.88 22.49 -13.32
CA GLU A 498 -19.84 21.85 -14.24
C GLU A 498 -20.83 20.85 -13.60
N ARG A 499 -20.97 20.85 -12.27
CA ARG A 499 -21.91 19.99 -11.54
C ARG A 499 -23.05 20.81 -10.95
N SER A 500 -24.27 20.26 -11.02
CA SER A 500 -25.47 20.85 -10.40
C SER A 500 -26.41 19.76 -9.89
N LYS A 501 -27.35 20.13 -9.01
CA LYS A 501 -28.43 19.27 -8.48
C LYS A 501 -27.91 18.03 -7.71
N PRO A 502 -27.25 18.21 -6.55
CA PRO A 502 -26.86 17.09 -5.69
C PRO A 502 -28.11 16.35 -5.17
N ILE A 503 -28.03 15.02 -5.13
CA ILE A 503 -29.09 14.14 -4.64
C ILE A 503 -28.51 13.25 -3.55
N CYS A 504 -29.15 13.23 -2.38
CA CYS A 504 -28.78 12.32 -1.31
C CYS A 504 -29.27 10.91 -1.64
N VAL A 505 -28.35 9.95 -1.67
CA VAL A 505 -28.62 8.53 -1.90
C VAL A 505 -27.98 7.70 -0.79
N PHE A 506 -28.47 6.48 -0.61
CA PHE A 506 -27.86 5.51 0.28
C PHE A 506 -27.57 4.23 -0.51
N TRP A 507 -26.55 3.50 -0.10
CA TRP A 507 -26.20 2.23 -0.72
C TRP A 507 -27.06 1.12 -0.14
N ASN A 508 -27.71 0.32 -1.01
CA ASN A 508 -28.50 -0.82 -0.59
C ASN A 508 -27.82 -2.13 -0.99
N HIS A 509 -27.29 -2.86 0.00
CA HIS A 509 -26.61 -4.14 -0.21
C HIS A 509 -27.54 -5.30 -0.62
N SER A 510 -28.87 -5.13 -0.56
CA SER A 510 -29.83 -6.15 -1.00
C SER A 510 -29.96 -6.26 -2.51
N LEU A 511 -29.38 -5.34 -3.27
CA LEU A 511 -29.40 -5.31 -4.73
C LEU A 511 -28.09 -5.86 -5.36
N LEU A 512 -27.21 -6.47 -4.55
CA LEU A 512 -25.90 -7.00 -4.94
C LEU A 512 -25.90 -8.47 -5.34
#